data_AF-A0A7C7MPX1-F1
#
_entry.id   AF-A0A7C7MPX1-F1
#
_cell.length_a   1.000
_cell.length_b   1.000
_cell.length_c   1.000
_cell.angle_alpha   90.00
_cell.angle_beta   90.00
_cell.angle_gamma   90.00
#
_symmetry.space_group_name_H-M   'P 1'
#
loop_
_entity.id
_entity.type
_entity.pdbx_description
1 polymer ?
#
loop_
_entity_poly.entity_id
_entity_poly.type
_entity_poly.pdbx_seq_one_letter_code
_entity_poly.pdbx_strand_id
1 'polypeptide(L)'
;MKIALGIAACCLVAYAPILSQLVETIRNHQTMTIETQWQGLSSLIPGIFVKVFPDGLLIFIPLLILGLCYKNSLGHSYRSLFFIVFFLPFSFILINDMRGYPRNYLYNFPILIVFMAAGMAHAGDLCGRLFKSTDTSRWTALGICVVYSILSVNILFHKYFPSLKTSNGREIQKKIAQFTHTHDLIAVQNPENYIYTRKQYRNNLINIYNSNRLNGFNLVAPKNYDLFKYAPGQGREVFQIIKKLWGQITFKTFNLGEENTMILMTGPSSIPLIPDNFEESTQWEILNGKGTISKSKPGNTYDQLVLKLETSPENEMLVMRTIPNTVKVSKPSMVVLIWTVKMNYKELINQPALLVKLTSPKDQYMQVAMGRINSGMNVYLGDTFRTSSNWFLRSAIGIVPPGNHSFSILLKCNKNQTILYDEFRVFLIELADKK
;
A
#
# COMPACT_ATOMS: atom_id res chain seq x y z
N MET A 1 38.59 0.08 0.04
CA MET A 1 38.05 -1.22 0.51
C MET A 1 37.91 -1.30 2.04
N LYS A 2 38.97 -1.05 2.83
CA LYS A 2 38.94 -1.15 4.31
C LYS A 2 37.93 -0.20 5.01
N ILE A 3 37.78 1.04 4.53
CA ILE A 3 36.83 2.02 5.08
C ILE A 3 35.37 1.61 4.82
N ALA A 4 35.08 1.03 3.64
CA ALA A 4 33.72 0.57 3.29
C ALA A 4 33.28 -0.62 4.16
N LEU A 5 34.20 -1.53 4.49
CA LEU A 5 33.97 -2.63 5.45
C LEU A 5 33.68 -2.10 6.86
N GLY A 6 34.41 -1.08 7.31
CA GLY A 6 34.17 -0.42 8.59
C GLY A 6 32.80 0.26 8.68
N ILE A 7 32.39 0.97 7.62
CA ILE A 7 31.07 1.61 7.54
C ILE A 7 29.96 0.56 7.52
N ALA A 8 30.11 -0.54 6.76
CA ALA A 8 29.14 -1.62 6.72
C ALA A 8 28.97 -2.30 8.09
N ALA A 9 30.07 -2.53 8.82
CA ALA A 9 30.04 -3.10 10.17
C ALA A 9 29.36 -2.15 11.17
N CYS A 10 29.66 -0.84 11.13
CA CYS A 10 29.03 0.16 11.99
C CYS A 10 27.52 0.30 11.71
N CYS A 11 27.11 0.25 10.44
CA CYS A 11 25.70 0.21 10.06
C CYS A 11 25.02 -1.04 10.64
N LEU A 12 25.59 -2.23 10.48
CA LEU A 12 25.03 -3.47 11.02
C LEU A 12 24.84 -3.41 12.55
N VAL A 13 25.82 -2.86 13.28
CA VAL A 13 25.75 -2.67 14.73
C VAL A 13 24.68 -1.63 15.12
N ALA A 14 24.57 -0.53 14.38
CA ALA A 14 23.57 0.51 14.62
C ALA A 14 22.13 0.02 14.37
N TYR A 15 21.92 -0.90 13.42
CA TYR A 15 20.62 -1.49 13.12
C TYR A 15 20.29 -2.73 13.99
N ALA A 16 21.25 -3.28 14.74
CA ALA A 16 21.03 -4.45 15.60
C ALA A 16 19.87 -4.29 16.62
N PRO A 17 19.67 -3.13 17.29
CA PRO A 17 18.58 -2.96 18.27
C PRO A 17 17.19 -2.98 17.64
N ILE A 18 17.08 -2.60 16.37
CA ILE A 18 15.83 -2.58 15.60
C ILE A 18 15.75 -3.74 14.61
N LEU A 19 16.71 -4.67 14.62
CA LEU A 19 16.78 -5.80 13.69
C LEU A 19 15.54 -6.69 13.80
N SER A 20 15.03 -6.92 15.02
CA SER A 20 13.79 -7.69 15.24
C SER A 20 12.58 -6.99 14.63
N GLN A 21 12.48 -5.66 14.79
CA GLN A 21 11.41 -4.85 14.19
C GLN A 21 11.55 -4.72 12.68
N LEU A 22 12.79 -4.65 12.17
CA LEU A 22 13.11 -4.65 10.74
C LEU A 22 12.79 -6.00 10.11
N VAL A 23 13.15 -7.12 10.76
CA VAL A 23 12.82 -8.47 10.31
C VAL A 23 11.31 -8.70 10.37
N GLU A 24 10.63 -8.24 11.43
CA GLU A 24 9.17 -8.32 11.53
C GLU A 24 8.49 -7.42 10.50
N THR A 25 9.05 -6.24 10.21
CA THR A 25 8.59 -5.36 9.14
C THR A 25 8.83 -6.02 7.80
N ILE A 26 10.04 -6.48 7.45
CA ILE A 26 10.35 -7.16 6.18
C ILE A 26 9.49 -8.42 5.98
N ARG A 27 9.27 -9.20 7.05
CA ARG A 27 8.42 -10.40 7.03
C ARG A 27 6.93 -10.07 6.87
N ASN A 28 6.52 -8.84 7.17
CA ASN A 28 5.14 -8.39 7.08
C ASN A 28 4.92 -7.32 6.01
N HIS A 29 5.95 -6.77 5.37
CA HIS A 29 5.91 -5.61 4.48
C HIS A 29 6.22 -6.10 3.07
N GLN A 30 5.24 -5.99 2.18
CA GLN A 30 5.55 -5.91 0.76
C GLN A 30 5.52 -4.43 0.36
N THR A 31 6.54 -4.04 -0.39
CA THR A 31 6.66 -2.78 -1.10
C THR A 31 5.37 -2.49 -1.85
N MET A 32 4.72 -1.38 -1.45
CA MET A 32 3.52 -0.87 -2.06
C MET A 32 3.83 -0.32 -3.45
N THR A 33 2.96 -0.62 -4.40
CA THR A 33 2.81 0.14 -5.65
C THR A 33 2.14 1.51 -5.44
N ILE A 34 1.85 1.93 -4.20
CA ILE A 34 1.22 3.24 -3.91
C ILE A 34 2.20 4.41 -4.09
N GLU A 35 3.48 4.15 -4.33
CA GLU A 35 4.45 5.17 -4.74
C GLU A 35 4.41 5.51 -6.25
N THR A 36 3.26 5.33 -6.90
CA THR A 36 3.07 5.66 -8.33
C THR A 36 3.10 7.16 -8.64
N GLN A 37 3.19 8.06 -7.66
CA GLN A 37 3.47 9.48 -7.93
C GLN A 37 4.93 9.75 -8.39
N TRP A 38 5.84 8.78 -8.24
CA TRP A 38 7.25 8.90 -8.63
C TRP A 38 7.56 8.30 -10.02
N GLN A 39 6.56 8.24 -10.91
CA GLN A 39 6.65 7.50 -12.18
C GLN A 39 7.41 8.20 -13.31
N GLY A 40 7.96 9.40 -13.09
CA GLY A 40 8.79 10.09 -14.07
C GLY A 40 10.26 10.11 -13.65
N LEU A 41 11.19 9.89 -14.59
CA LEU A 41 12.60 10.25 -14.39
C LEU A 41 12.74 11.73 -13.97
N SER A 42 11.81 12.57 -14.47
CA SER A 42 11.65 13.98 -14.14
C SER A 42 11.16 14.26 -12.71
N SER A 43 10.45 13.34 -12.04
CA SER A 43 10.01 13.51 -10.65
C SER A 43 10.96 12.86 -9.64
N LEU A 44 11.74 11.85 -10.06
CA LEU A 44 12.67 11.13 -9.17
C LEU A 44 13.87 11.96 -8.72
N ILE A 45 14.50 12.73 -9.61
CA ILE A 45 15.68 13.55 -9.26
C ILE A 45 15.29 14.64 -8.23
N PRO A 46 14.25 15.46 -8.46
CA PRO A 46 13.76 16.39 -7.44
C PRO A 46 13.38 15.69 -6.14
N GLY A 47 12.78 14.49 -6.21
CA GLY A 47 12.42 13.68 -5.04
C GLY A 47 13.60 13.29 -4.16
N ILE A 48 14.71 12.85 -4.77
CA ILE A 48 15.93 12.51 -4.05
C ILE A 48 16.48 13.75 -3.34
N PHE A 49 16.57 14.89 -4.02
CA PHE A 49 17.08 16.13 -3.42
C PHE A 49 16.19 16.64 -2.29
N VAL A 50 14.87 16.62 -2.44
CA VAL A 50 13.93 17.02 -1.37
C VAL A 50 14.02 16.11 -0.15
N LYS A 51 14.33 14.81 -0.34
CA LYS A 51 14.51 13.86 0.77
C LYS A 51 15.87 13.96 1.45
N VAL A 52 16.94 14.23 0.71
CA VAL A 52 18.31 14.37 1.25
C VAL A 52 18.54 15.75 1.87
N PHE A 53 17.99 16.80 1.26
CA PHE A 53 18.08 18.19 1.69
C PHE A 53 16.68 18.76 1.91
N PRO A 54 16.00 18.38 3.01
CA PRO A 54 14.69 18.93 3.32
C PRO A 54 14.76 20.43 3.62
N ASP A 55 13.73 21.15 3.19
CA ASP A 55 13.46 22.56 3.54
C ASP A 55 14.66 23.49 3.29
N GLY A 56 15.14 24.17 4.34
CA GLY A 56 16.23 25.14 4.29
C GLY A 56 17.59 24.55 3.91
N LEU A 57 17.75 23.22 3.84
CA LEU A 57 18.99 22.60 3.39
C LEU A 57 19.17 22.65 1.87
N LEU A 58 18.11 22.96 1.10
CA LEU A 58 18.22 23.15 -0.36
C LEU A 58 19.19 24.27 -0.74
N ILE A 59 19.43 25.25 0.14
CA ILE A 59 20.37 26.35 -0.10
C ILE A 59 21.82 25.87 -0.28
N PHE A 60 22.15 24.64 0.14
CA PHE A 60 23.49 24.06 0.00
C PHE A 60 23.69 23.30 -1.32
N ILE A 61 22.68 23.19 -2.18
CA ILE A 61 22.81 22.56 -3.52
C ILE A 61 23.93 23.18 -4.37
N PRO A 62 24.14 24.52 -4.41
CA PRO A 62 25.26 25.10 -5.14
C PRO A 62 26.64 24.55 -4.70
N LEU A 63 26.81 24.16 -3.43
CA LEU A 63 28.05 23.55 -2.96
C LEU A 63 28.25 22.15 -3.55
N LEU A 64 27.19 21.36 -3.74
CA LEU A 64 27.31 20.07 -4.45
C LEU A 64 27.84 20.25 -5.87
N ILE A 65 27.36 21.27 -6.58
CA ILE A 65 27.81 21.60 -7.93
C ILE A 65 29.30 22.00 -7.90
N LEU A 66 29.69 22.86 -6.95
CA LEU A 66 31.09 23.22 -6.74
C LEU A 66 31.97 22.01 -6.40
N GLY A 67 31.46 21.05 -5.63
CA GLY A 67 32.15 19.82 -5.27
C GLY A 67 32.38 18.88 -6.46
N LEU A 68 31.42 18.79 -7.38
CA LEU A 68 31.58 18.06 -8.65
C LEU A 68 32.69 18.69 -9.52
N CYS A 69 32.82 20.01 -9.46
CA CYS A 69 33.84 20.78 -10.20
C CYS A 69 35.20 20.87 -9.47
N TYR A 70 35.29 20.47 -8.19
CA TYR A 70 36.51 20.63 -7.39
C TYR A 70 37.67 19.83 -7.97
N LYS A 71 38.87 20.45 -7.92
CA LYS A 71 40.18 20.09 -8.54
C LYS A 71 40.24 18.77 -9.33
N ASN A 72 40.67 18.87 -10.60
CA ASN A 72 41.20 17.76 -11.41
C ASN A 72 42.28 16.97 -10.65
N SER A 73 41.90 15.96 -9.85
CA SER A 73 42.86 14.93 -9.50
C SER A 73 43.17 14.12 -10.77
N LEU A 74 44.43 13.74 -10.94
CA LEU A 74 45.08 13.10 -12.11
C LEU A 74 44.50 11.73 -12.55
N GLY A 75 43.19 11.51 -12.40
CA GLY A 75 42.46 10.38 -12.95
C GLY A 75 40.98 10.70 -12.94
N HIS A 76 40.37 10.77 -14.13
CA HIS A 76 38.94 11.09 -14.37
C HIS A 76 37.92 10.15 -13.68
N SER A 77 38.37 9.17 -12.89
CA SER A 77 37.58 8.04 -12.39
C SER A 77 36.59 8.37 -11.25
N TYR A 78 36.83 9.42 -10.45
CA TYR A 78 35.96 9.72 -9.29
C TYR A 78 34.71 10.54 -9.67
N ARG A 79 34.76 11.35 -10.74
CA ARG A 79 33.59 12.09 -11.24
C ARG A 79 32.61 11.16 -11.95
N SER A 80 33.12 10.19 -12.70
CA SER A 80 32.29 9.14 -13.29
C SER A 80 31.68 8.22 -12.22
N LEU A 81 32.35 8.00 -11.08
CA LEU A 81 31.78 7.26 -9.94
C LEU A 81 30.46 7.88 -9.43
N PHE A 82 30.34 9.21 -9.40
CA PHE A 82 29.09 9.89 -9.05
C PHE A 82 27.97 9.46 -9.99
N PHE A 83 28.19 9.61 -11.30
CA PHE A 83 27.18 9.28 -12.30
C PHE A 83 26.87 7.78 -12.30
N ILE A 84 27.87 6.92 -12.17
CA ILE A 84 27.69 5.47 -12.11
C ILE A 84 26.86 5.10 -10.88
N VAL A 85 27.21 5.53 -9.67
CA VAL A 85 26.46 5.14 -8.45
C VAL A 85 25.12 5.85 -8.36
N PHE A 86 25.00 7.10 -8.82
CA PHE A 86 23.74 7.83 -8.85
C PHE A 86 22.74 7.18 -9.81
N PHE A 87 23.19 6.78 -11.00
CA PHE A 87 22.33 6.15 -12.01
C PHE A 87 22.22 4.62 -11.87
N LEU A 88 23.09 3.93 -11.13
CA LEU A 88 23.04 2.47 -10.98
C LEU A 88 21.71 1.95 -10.39
N PRO A 89 21.11 2.58 -9.36
CA PRO A 89 19.75 2.26 -8.93
C PRO A 89 18.72 2.45 -10.04
N PHE A 90 18.91 3.44 -10.93
CA PHE A 90 18.01 3.66 -12.08
C PHE A 90 18.18 2.59 -13.15
N SER A 91 19.42 2.14 -13.44
CA SER A 91 19.66 1.00 -14.33
C SER A 91 19.00 -0.27 -13.81
N PHE A 92 19.06 -0.52 -12.49
CA PHE A 92 18.35 -1.64 -11.87
C PHE A 92 16.82 -1.53 -12.00
N ILE A 93 16.26 -0.32 -11.88
CA ILE A 93 14.83 -0.06 -12.07
C ILE A 93 14.44 -0.26 -13.55
N LEU A 94 15.24 0.24 -14.49
CA LEU A 94 15.03 0.10 -15.94
C LEU A 94 15.08 -1.36 -16.39
N ILE A 95 16.01 -2.17 -15.86
CA ILE A 95 16.18 -3.58 -16.23
C ILE A 95 15.12 -4.47 -15.59
N ASN A 96 14.73 -4.20 -14.34
CA ASN A 96 13.84 -5.10 -13.59
C ASN A 96 12.37 -4.64 -13.55
N ASP A 97 12.07 -3.46 -14.11
CA ASP A 97 10.77 -2.77 -14.04
C ASP A 97 10.22 -2.69 -12.59
N MET A 98 11.12 -2.66 -11.60
CA MET A 98 10.78 -2.52 -10.18
C MET A 98 10.48 -1.06 -9.88
N ARG A 99 9.24 -0.64 -10.14
CA ARG A 99 8.76 0.73 -9.91
C ARG A 99 8.35 0.93 -8.45
N GLY A 100 8.76 2.06 -7.85
CA GLY A 100 8.39 2.44 -6.48
C GLY A 100 9.40 2.03 -5.40
N TYR A 101 10.71 2.02 -5.70
CA TYR A 101 11.72 1.82 -4.66
C TYR A 101 11.94 3.14 -3.89
N PRO A 102 11.49 3.27 -2.63
CA PRO A 102 11.46 4.56 -1.94
C PRO A 102 12.83 5.04 -1.48
N ARG A 103 13.89 4.23 -1.63
CA ARG A 103 15.13 4.36 -0.85
C ARG A 103 16.37 4.64 -1.68
N ASN A 104 16.21 5.00 -2.95
CA ASN A 104 17.35 5.41 -3.80
C ASN A 104 18.13 6.59 -3.19
N TYR A 105 17.45 7.46 -2.46
CA TYR A 105 18.11 8.56 -1.75
C TYR A 105 19.08 8.06 -0.66
N LEU A 106 18.84 6.91 -0.02
CA LEU A 106 19.74 6.34 1.00
C LEU A 106 21.07 5.86 0.40
N TYR A 107 21.04 5.34 -0.84
CA TYR A 107 22.25 4.94 -1.56
C TYR A 107 23.05 6.15 -2.06
N ASN A 108 22.36 7.23 -2.40
CA ASN A 108 22.97 8.47 -2.88
C ASN A 108 23.47 9.37 -1.75
N PHE A 109 22.91 9.23 -0.54
CA PHE A 109 23.21 10.09 0.60
C PHE A 109 24.72 10.17 0.93
N PRO A 110 25.47 9.07 1.12
CA PRO A 110 26.89 9.16 1.48
C PRO A 110 27.73 9.87 0.41
N ILE A 111 27.40 9.68 -0.86
CA ILE A 111 28.12 10.27 -1.99
C ILE A 111 27.81 11.77 -2.10
N LEU A 112 26.55 12.15 -1.95
CA LEU A 112 26.14 13.54 -1.93
C LEU A 112 26.84 14.29 -0.78
N ILE A 113 26.97 13.67 0.40
CA ILE A 113 27.71 14.28 1.52
C ILE A 113 29.21 14.46 1.18
N VAL A 114 29.85 13.51 0.50
CA VAL A 114 31.25 13.64 0.05
C VAL A 114 31.41 14.80 -0.92
N PHE A 115 30.53 14.93 -1.92
CA PHE A 115 30.57 16.06 -2.85
C PHE A 115 30.24 17.39 -2.18
N MET A 116 29.33 17.39 -1.22
CA MET A 116 29.02 18.58 -0.44
C MET A 116 30.24 19.05 0.38
N ALA A 117 30.97 18.12 1.00
CA ALA A 117 32.20 18.43 1.72
C ALA A 117 33.30 18.96 0.77
N ALA A 118 33.47 18.35 -0.41
CA ALA A 118 34.38 18.86 -1.45
C ALA A 118 33.98 20.27 -1.93
N GLY A 119 32.68 20.53 -2.04
CA GLY A 119 32.12 21.84 -2.37
C GLY A 119 32.38 22.91 -1.32
N MET A 120 32.23 22.56 -0.04
CA MET A 120 32.58 23.43 1.09
C MET A 120 34.07 23.80 1.07
N ALA A 121 34.95 22.82 0.81
CA ALA A 121 36.38 23.07 0.64
C ALA A 121 36.67 23.97 -0.57
N HIS A 122 35.96 23.76 -1.69
CA HIS A 122 36.12 24.59 -2.88
C HIS A 122 35.70 26.05 -2.64
N ALA A 123 34.57 26.26 -1.98
CA ALA A 123 34.09 27.58 -1.60
C ALA A 123 35.07 28.28 -0.66
N GLY A 124 35.66 27.54 0.30
CA GLY A 124 36.76 28.02 1.13
C GLY A 124 37.97 28.47 0.32
N ASP A 125 38.44 27.64 -0.62
CA ASP A 125 39.58 27.98 -1.49
C ASP A 125 39.31 29.23 -2.35
N LEU A 126 38.10 29.38 -2.88
CA LEU A 126 37.70 30.57 -3.64
C LEU A 126 37.74 31.83 -2.77
N CYS A 127 37.21 31.75 -1.55
CA CYS A 127 37.24 32.84 -0.57
C CYS A 127 38.69 33.18 -0.16
N GLY A 128 39.51 32.18 0.15
CA GLY A 128 40.91 32.38 0.53
C GLY A 128 41.76 33.02 -0.58
N ARG A 129 41.46 32.74 -1.86
CA ARG A 129 42.09 33.43 -3.00
C ARG A 129 41.68 34.89 -3.10
N LEU A 130 40.40 35.20 -2.86
CA LEU A 130 39.91 36.59 -2.86
C LEU A 130 40.57 37.43 -1.76
N PHE A 131 40.79 36.84 -0.58
CA PHE A 131 41.39 37.52 0.57
C PHE A 131 42.90 37.27 0.74
N LYS A 132 43.54 36.59 -0.22
CA LYS A 132 44.98 36.20 -0.21
C LYS A 132 45.46 35.59 1.12
N SER A 133 44.62 34.77 1.78
CA SER A 133 44.93 34.15 3.07
C SER A 133 44.48 32.69 3.11
N THR A 134 45.42 31.81 3.49
CA THR A 134 45.17 30.37 3.67
C THR A 134 44.31 30.08 4.90
N ASP A 135 44.42 30.91 5.94
CA ASP A 135 43.59 30.76 7.14
C ASP A 135 42.14 31.10 6.82
N THR A 136 41.91 32.12 5.99
CA THR A 136 40.56 32.49 5.52
C THR A 136 39.90 31.36 4.72
N SER A 137 40.65 30.56 3.96
CA SER A 137 40.10 29.38 3.27
C SER A 137 39.54 28.35 4.26
N ARG A 138 40.35 27.97 5.27
CA ARG A 138 39.98 26.98 6.28
C ARG A 138 38.80 27.43 7.13
N TRP A 139 38.82 28.67 7.62
CA TRP A 139 37.75 29.23 8.44
C TRP A 139 36.44 29.38 7.67
N THR A 140 36.49 29.73 6.38
CA THR A 140 35.29 29.81 5.53
C THR A 140 34.67 28.43 5.32
N ALA A 141 35.47 27.41 4.97
CA ALA A 141 34.96 26.05 4.79
C ALA A 141 34.36 25.49 6.09
N LEU A 142 35.03 25.74 7.23
CA LEU A 142 34.56 25.32 8.55
C LEU A 142 33.27 26.06 8.95
N GLY A 143 33.18 27.36 8.70
CA GLY A 143 31.97 28.15 8.94
C GLY A 143 30.76 27.63 8.16
N ILE A 144 30.92 27.33 6.87
CA ILE A 144 29.85 26.74 6.04
C ILE A 144 29.42 25.38 6.60
N CYS A 145 30.38 24.53 7.01
CA CYS A 145 30.11 23.23 7.61
C CYS A 145 29.33 23.34 8.93
N VAL A 146 29.69 24.31 9.78
CA VAL A 146 28.99 24.59 11.04
C VAL A 146 27.56 25.03 10.78
N VAL A 147 27.33 25.97 9.85
CA VAL A 147 25.97 26.43 9.49
C VAL A 147 25.12 25.27 8.96
N TYR A 148 25.67 24.44 8.07
CA TYR A 148 25.00 23.24 7.57
C TYR A 148 24.61 22.28 8.71
N SER A 149 25.53 22.06 9.64
CA SER A 149 25.32 21.15 10.78
C SER A 149 24.24 21.68 11.73
N ILE A 150 24.25 22.98 12.05
CA ILE A 150 23.23 23.62 12.89
C ILE A 150 21.85 23.49 12.24
N LEU A 151 21.72 23.78 10.95
CA LEU A 151 20.44 23.67 10.24
C LEU A 151 19.96 22.22 10.17
N SER A 152 20.87 21.27 9.95
CA SER A 152 20.55 19.83 9.93
C SER A 152 20.07 19.33 11.29
N VAL A 153 20.76 19.72 12.36
CA VAL A 153 20.36 19.40 13.75
C VAL A 153 19.02 20.05 14.08
N ASN A 154 18.79 21.30 13.68
CA ASN A 154 17.53 21.98 13.89
C ASN A 154 16.35 21.24 13.24
N ILE A 155 16.49 20.84 11.97
CA ILE A 155 15.48 20.04 11.27
C ILE A 155 15.28 18.70 11.96
N LEU A 156 16.36 18.04 12.40
CA LEU A 156 16.26 16.77 13.12
C LEU A 156 15.46 16.91 14.42
N PHE A 157 15.77 17.90 15.25
CA PHE A 157 15.15 18.05 16.58
C PHE A 157 13.79 18.74 16.59
N HIS A 158 13.52 19.67 15.69
CA HIS A 158 12.27 20.43 15.70
C HIS A 158 11.27 19.97 14.65
N LYS A 159 11.69 19.19 13.65
CA LYS A 159 10.79 18.69 12.61
C LYS A 159 10.70 17.17 12.56
N TYR A 160 11.83 16.47 12.62
CA TYR A 160 11.84 15.01 12.50
C TYR A 160 11.51 14.28 13.81
N PHE A 161 12.20 14.56 14.93
CA PHE A 161 11.90 13.90 16.20
C PHE A 161 10.46 14.16 16.69
N PRO A 162 9.89 15.37 16.55
CA PRO A 162 8.48 15.60 16.88
C PRO A 162 7.53 14.84 15.95
N SER A 163 7.86 14.66 14.66
CA SER A 163 7.02 13.85 13.76
C SER A 163 7.07 12.35 14.07
N LEU A 164 8.11 11.88 14.76
CA LEU A 164 8.17 10.52 15.31
C LEU A 164 7.33 10.34 16.58
N LYS A 165 6.89 11.44 17.22
CA LYS A 165 6.05 11.41 18.42
C LYS A 165 4.63 10.99 18.02
N THR A 166 4.46 9.69 17.82
CA THR A 166 3.17 9.08 17.55
C THR A 166 2.44 8.81 18.86
N SER A 167 1.11 8.84 18.81
CA SER A 167 0.25 8.29 19.86
C SER A 167 0.70 6.88 20.22
N ASN A 168 0.57 6.47 21.49
CA ASN A 168 1.11 5.20 22.00
C ASN A 168 0.59 4.00 21.17
N GLY A 169 1.36 3.57 20.17
CA GLY A 169 0.92 2.60 19.18
C GLY A 169 0.52 1.25 19.77
N ARG A 170 1.11 0.87 20.92
CA ARG A 170 0.72 -0.34 21.66
C ARG A 170 -0.66 -0.22 22.27
N GLU A 171 -1.03 0.96 22.75
CA GLU A 171 -2.35 1.22 23.31
C GLU A 171 -3.43 1.16 22.21
N ILE A 172 -3.14 1.75 21.04
CA ILE A 172 -4.02 1.66 19.86
C ILE A 172 -4.22 0.20 19.46
N GLN A 173 -3.13 -0.57 19.34
CA GLN A 173 -3.19 -2.01 19.04
C GLN A 173 -4.04 -2.79 20.05
N LYS A 174 -3.85 -2.51 21.36
CA LYS A 174 -4.61 -3.16 22.43
C LYS A 174 -6.11 -2.82 22.34
N LYS A 175 -6.45 -1.56 22.11
CA LYS A 175 -7.84 -1.09 21.96
C LYS A 175 -8.50 -1.69 20.72
N ILE A 176 -7.79 -1.75 19.58
CA ILE A 176 -8.27 -2.43 18.38
C ILE A 176 -8.61 -3.89 18.69
N ALA A 177 -7.68 -4.64 19.31
CA ALA A 177 -7.92 -6.02 19.69
C ALA A 177 -9.07 -6.19 20.70
N GLN A 178 -9.26 -5.25 21.62
CA GLN A 178 -10.35 -5.26 22.59
C GLN A 178 -11.73 -5.02 21.96
N PHE A 179 -11.82 -4.15 20.96
CA PHE A 179 -13.10 -3.73 20.35
C PHE A 179 -13.46 -4.53 19.09
N THR A 180 -12.66 -5.51 18.70
CA THR A 180 -12.89 -6.33 17.50
C THR A 180 -12.99 -7.80 17.85
N HIS A 181 -13.93 -8.49 17.20
CA HIS A 181 -14.00 -9.95 17.26
C HIS A 181 -13.15 -10.59 16.18
N THR A 182 -12.88 -11.89 16.32
CA THR A 182 -12.05 -12.67 15.39
C THR A 182 -12.62 -12.75 13.97
N HIS A 183 -13.91 -12.48 13.79
CA HIS A 183 -14.61 -12.51 12.50
C HIS A 183 -15.11 -11.13 12.05
N ASP A 184 -14.57 -10.05 12.64
CA ASP A 184 -14.90 -8.69 12.22
C ASP A 184 -13.94 -8.23 11.11
N LEU A 185 -14.49 -7.73 10.01
CA LEU A 185 -13.69 -7.08 8.98
C LEU A 185 -13.28 -5.69 9.45
N ILE A 186 -12.00 -5.38 9.36
CA ILE A 186 -11.46 -4.08 9.74
C ILE A 186 -11.05 -3.34 8.48
N ALA A 187 -11.57 -2.13 8.28
CA ALA A 187 -11.14 -1.22 7.24
C ALA A 187 -10.44 -0.01 7.86
N VAL A 188 -9.45 0.54 7.17
CA VAL A 188 -8.63 1.64 7.68
C VAL A 188 -8.57 2.73 6.63
N GLN A 189 -8.89 3.96 7.05
CA GLN A 189 -8.97 5.11 6.16
C GLN A 189 -7.60 5.75 5.92
N ASN A 190 -6.82 6.01 6.97
CA ASN A 190 -5.50 6.63 6.86
C ASN A 190 -4.40 5.54 6.80
N PRO A 191 -3.57 5.47 5.74
CA PRO A 191 -2.47 4.51 5.64
C PRO A 191 -1.47 4.55 6.79
N GLU A 192 -1.30 5.69 7.47
CA GLU A 192 -0.41 5.81 8.65
C GLU A 192 -0.85 4.87 9.78
N ASN A 193 -2.15 4.58 9.88
CA ASN A 193 -2.70 3.67 10.88
C ASN A 193 -2.51 2.20 10.54
N TYR A 194 -2.06 1.85 9.32
CA TYR A 194 -1.82 0.46 8.93
C TYR A 194 -0.85 -0.25 9.87
N ILE A 195 0.16 0.45 10.40
CA ILE A 195 1.13 -0.14 11.32
C ILE A 195 0.49 -0.67 12.61
N TYR A 196 -0.62 -0.07 13.05
CA TYR A 196 -1.32 -0.49 14.27
C TYR A 196 -2.41 -1.53 14.00
N THR A 197 -3.00 -1.54 12.80
CA THR A 197 -4.14 -2.39 12.47
C THR A 197 -3.76 -3.69 11.76
N ARG A 198 -2.57 -3.75 11.11
CA ARG A 198 -2.19 -4.82 10.17
C ARG A 198 -2.29 -6.22 10.76
N LYS A 199 -1.79 -6.42 11.98
CA LYS A 199 -1.80 -7.73 12.63
C LYS A 199 -3.23 -8.23 12.85
N GLN A 200 -4.08 -7.39 13.45
CA GLN A 200 -5.47 -7.73 13.73
C GLN A 200 -6.27 -7.93 12.44
N TYR A 201 -6.13 -7.03 11.48
CA TYR A 201 -6.77 -7.14 10.17
C TYR A 201 -6.42 -8.45 9.47
N ARG A 202 -5.12 -8.81 9.41
CA ARG A 202 -4.67 -10.06 8.80
C ARG A 202 -5.31 -11.28 9.47
N ASN A 203 -5.24 -11.34 10.80
CA ASN A 203 -5.77 -12.48 11.54
C ASN A 203 -7.28 -12.62 11.35
N ASN A 204 -8.02 -11.51 11.45
CA ASN A 204 -9.45 -11.50 11.25
C ASN A 204 -9.83 -11.90 9.82
N LEU A 205 -9.15 -11.38 8.80
CA LEU A 205 -9.43 -11.72 7.41
C LEU A 205 -9.21 -13.20 7.11
N ILE A 206 -8.13 -13.79 7.65
CA ILE A 206 -7.85 -15.23 7.54
C ILE A 206 -8.94 -16.04 8.27
N ASN A 207 -9.37 -15.61 9.46
CA ASN A 207 -10.45 -16.29 10.18
C ASN A 207 -11.78 -16.23 9.42
N ILE A 208 -12.16 -15.07 8.89
CA ILE A 208 -13.37 -14.90 8.05
C ILE A 208 -13.31 -15.83 6.85
N TYR A 209 -12.15 -15.90 6.20
CA TYR A 209 -11.92 -16.77 5.05
C TYR A 209 -12.06 -18.25 5.43
N ASN A 210 -11.36 -18.73 6.47
CA ASN A 210 -11.35 -20.13 6.87
C ASN A 210 -12.70 -20.62 7.44
N SER A 211 -13.42 -19.75 8.14
CA SER A 211 -14.69 -20.11 8.78
C SER A 211 -15.93 -19.79 7.93
N ASN A 212 -15.74 -19.13 6.78
CA ASN A 212 -16.81 -18.56 5.96
C ASN A 212 -17.84 -17.76 6.80
N ARG A 213 -17.35 -16.93 7.74
CA ARG A 213 -18.19 -16.19 8.69
C ARG A 213 -17.72 -14.75 8.87
N LEU A 214 -18.65 -13.81 8.77
CA LEU A 214 -18.43 -12.39 9.02
C LEU A 214 -19.40 -11.90 10.13
N ASN A 215 -18.85 -11.34 11.21
CA ASN A 215 -19.64 -10.87 12.36
C ASN A 215 -19.80 -9.35 12.40
N GLY A 216 -18.97 -8.59 11.70
CA GLY A 216 -19.04 -7.14 11.78
C GLY A 216 -18.08 -6.44 10.84
N PHE A 217 -18.30 -5.15 10.65
CA PHE A 217 -17.42 -4.25 9.93
C PHE A 217 -17.05 -3.06 10.81
N ASN A 218 -15.76 -2.89 11.04
CA ASN A 218 -15.20 -1.79 11.81
C ASN A 218 -14.35 -0.89 10.91
N LEU A 219 -14.62 0.42 10.92
CA LEU A 219 -13.82 1.42 10.24
C LEU A 219 -12.92 2.15 11.23
N VAL A 220 -11.61 2.12 11.01
CA VAL A 220 -10.63 2.94 11.72
C VAL A 220 -10.36 4.21 10.92
N ALA A 221 -10.68 5.36 11.52
CA ALA A 221 -10.57 6.67 10.88
C ALA A 221 -10.16 7.75 11.89
N PRO A 222 -9.63 8.90 11.41
CA PRO A 222 -9.42 10.07 12.26
C PRO A 222 -10.69 10.49 12.99
N LYS A 223 -10.54 11.15 14.15
CA LYS A 223 -11.67 11.75 14.86
C LYS A 223 -12.41 12.73 13.95
N ASN A 224 -13.73 12.74 14.05
CA ASN A 224 -14.63 13.60 13.25
C ASN A 224 -14.55 13.37 11.73
N TYR A 225 -14.02 12.21 11.29
CA TYR A 225 -14.00 11.87 9.88
C TYR A 225 -15.42 11.73 9.32
N ASP A 226 -15.68 12.39 8.18
CA ASP A 226 -16.92 12.24 7.45
C ASP A 226 -16.96 10.87 6.75
N LEU A 227 -17.75 9.96 7.32
CA LEU A 227 -17.93 8.60 6.81
C LEU A 227 -18.36 8.58 5.34
N PHE A 228 -19.14 9.56 4.88
CA PHE A 228 -19.61 9.61 3.50
C PHE A 228 -18.48 9.91 2.51
N LYS A 229 -17.32 10.39 2.98
CA LYS A 229 -16.11 10.59 2.18
C LYS A 229 -15.21 9.35 2.11
N TYR A 230 -15.63 8.23 2.71
CA TYR A 230 -14.84 7.02 2.68
C TYR A 230 -14.77 6.43 1.27
N ALA A 231 -13.59 6.53 0.66
CA ALA A 231 -13.29 6.07 -0.68
C ALA A 231 -12.10 5.07 -0.64
N PRO A 232 -12.35 3.78 -0.38
CA PRO A 232 -11.31 2.77 -0.33
C PRO A 232 -10.60 2.63 -1.69
N GLY A 233 -9.26 2.62 -1.67
CA GLY A 233 -8.43 2.39 -2.86
C GLY A 233 -8.42 3.51 -3.90
N GLN A 234 -8.65 4.77 -3.50
CA GLN A 234 -8.83 5.94 -4.40
C GLN A 234 -10.04 5.81 -5.35
N GLY A 235 -11.00 4.94 -5.01
CA GLY A 235 -12.21 4.71 -5.78
C GLY A 235 -13.31 5.73 -5.49
N ARG A 236 -14.56 5.31 -5.75
CA ARG A 236 -15.76 6.10 -5.44
C ARG A 236 -16.05 6.05 -3.94
N GLU A 237 -16.71 7.09 -3.44
CA GLU A 237 -17.18 7.16 -2.06
C GLU A 237 -18.30 6.12 -1.82
N VAL A 238 -17.97 5.03 -1.14
CA VAL A 238 -18.83 3.83 -1.06
C VAL A 238 -20.13 4.09 -0.30
N PHE A 239 -20.10 4.99 0.68
CA PHE A 239 -21.25 5.31 1.52
C PHE A 239 -22.11 6.48 0.99
N GLN A 240 -21.76 7.14 -0.12
CA GLN A 240 -22.59 8.26 -0.63
C GLN A 240 -24.01 7.82 -1.01
N ILE A 241 -24.18 6.59 -1.51
CA ILE A 241 -25.48 6.09 -1.99
C ILE A 241 -26.55 6.07 -0.87
N ILE A 242 -26.12 5.94 0.38
CA ILE A 242 -27.03 5.91 1.54
C ILE A 242 -27.25 7.28 2.17
N LYS A 243 -26.51 8.32 1.76
CA LYS A 243 -26.62 9.68 2.33
C LYS A 243 -28.02 10.28 2.19
N LYS A 244 -28.73 9.96 1.10
CA LYS A 244 -30.12 10.41 0.87
C LYS A 244 -31.17 9.54 1.57
N LEU A 245 -30.81 8.30 1.90
CA LEU A 245 -31.72 7.33 2.51
C LEU A 245 -31.76 7.43 4.04
N TRP A 246 -30.80 8.16 4.64
CA TRP A 246 -30.67 8.25 6.09
C TRP A 246 -30.39 9.67 6.58
N GLY A 247 -31.26 10.17 7.45
CA GLY A 247 -31.17 11.52 8.03
C GLY A 247 -30.11 11.63 9.13
N GLN A 248 -30.05 10.68 10.08
CA GLN A 248 -29.13 10.71 11.24
C GLN A 248 -28.80 9.29 11.73
N ILE A 249 -27.83 8.61 11.13
CA ILE A 249 -27.28 7.38 11.75
C ILE A 249 -26.25 7.76 12.78
N THR A 250 -26.39 7.22 13.98
CA THR A 250 -25.32 7.26 14.99
C THR A 250 -24.66 5.89 15.08
N PHE A 251 -23.49 5.73 14.48
CA PHE A 251 -22.73 4.49 14.65
C PHE A 251 -22.11 4.42 16.05
N LYS A 252 -21.84 3.20 16.53
CA LYS A 252 -21.10 3.02 17.78
C LYS A 252 -19.62 3.34 17.52
N THR A 253 -19.11 4.37 18.18
CA THR A 253 -17.72 4.82 18.05
C THR A 253 -16.95 4.49 19.32
N PHE A 254 -15.75 3.96 19.14
CA PHE A 254 -14.79 3.66 20.19
C PHE A 254 -13.55 4.53 20.01
N ASN A 255 -13.07 5.09 21.12
CA ASN A 255 -11.88 5.92 21.09
C ASN A 255 -10.62 5.05 21.07
N LEU A 256 -9.75 5.22 20.07
CA LEU A 256 -8.48 4.50 19.98
C LEU A 256 -7.30 5.30 20.55
N GLY A 257 -7.42 6.62 20.67
CA GLY A 257 -6.34 7.50 21.15
C GLY A 257 -6.68 8.98 21.00
N GLU A 258 -5.67 9.84 20.90
CA GLU A 258 -5.93 11.28 20.73
C GLU A 258 -6.48 11.64 19.34
N GLU A 259 -6.05 10.91 18.30
CA GLU A 259 -6.34 11.28 16.91
C GLU A 259 -7.31 10.32 16.20
N ASN A 260 -7.44 9.09 16.70
CA ASN A 260 -8.11 8.01 15.97
C ASN A 260 -9.33 7.45 16.70
N THR A 261 -10.31 7.01 15.92
CA THR A 261 -11.51 6.31 16.39
C THR A 261 -11.77 5.04 15.57
N MET A 262 -12.46 4.09 16.18
CA MET A 262 -13.02 2.92 15.52
C MET A 262 -14.53 3.03 15.50
N ILE A 263 -15.15 2.81 14.35
CA ILE A 263 -16.59 2.95 14.15
C ILE A 263 -17.15 1.59 13.73
N LEU A 264 -18.03 1.01 14.54
CA LEU A 264 -18.73 -0.22 14.19
C LEU A 264 -19.92 0.14 13.29
N MET A 265 -19.84 -0.30 12.02
CA MET A 265 -20.79 0.12 10.97
C MET A 265 -21.94 -0.86 10.77
N THR A 266 -21.88 -2.06 11.33
CA THR A 266 -22.81 -3.15 11.01
C THR A 266 -23.30 -3.89 12.25
N GLY A 267 -24.40 -4.63 12.08
CA GLY A 267 -24.87 -5.59 13.06
C GLY A 267 -23.92 -6.79 13.24
N PRO A 268 -24.22 -7.69 14.21
CA PRO A 268 -23.35 -8.80 14.60
C PRO A 268 -23.42 -10.04 13.68
N SER A 269 -24.21 -10.00 12.61
CA SER A 269 -24.53 -11.18 11.81
C SER A 269 -24.62 -10.83 10.33
N SER A 270 -24.00 -11.67 9.50
CA SER A 270 -24.05 -11.60 8.05
C SER A 270 -24.65 -12.86 7.45
N ILE A 271 -25.06 -12.76 6.19
CA ILE A 271 -25.58 -13.85 5.39
C ILE A 271 -24.52 -14.19 4.33
N PRO A 272 -23.89 -15.38 4.36
CA PRO A 272 -23.05 -15.84 3.28
C PRO A 272 -23.92 -16.15 2.06
N LEU A 273 -23.52 -15.66 0.89
CA LEU A 273 -24.30 -15.80 -0.35
C LEU A 273 -23.77 -16.89 -1.28
N ILE A 274 -22.48 -17.21 -1.18
CA ILE A 274 -21.82 -18.15 -2.09
C ILE A 274 -21.95 -19.58 -1.57
N PRO A 275 -22.44 -20.53 -2.39
CA PRO A 275 -22.45 -21.95 -2.06
C PRO A 275 -21.05 -22.56 -2.18
N ASP A 276 -20.86 -23.77 -1.63
CA ASP A 276 -19.64 -24.53 -1.84
C ASP A 276 -19.41 -24.82 -3.33
N ASN A 277 -18.14 -24.83 -3.77
CA ASN A 277 -17.71 -25.06 -5.16
C ASN A 277 -18.20 -24.01 -6.18
N PHE A 278 -18.27 -22.74 -5.78
CA PHE A 278 -18.63 -21.64 -6.68
C PHE A 278 -17.58 -21.31 -7.75
N GLU A 279 -16.43 -21.95 -7.71
CA GLU A 279 -15.31 -21.74 -8.63
C GLU A 279 -15.39 -22.69 -9.85
N GLU A 280 -16.37 -23.60 -9.87
CA GLU A 280 -16.48 -24.59 -10.95
C GLU A 280 -16.63 -23.98 -12.36
N SER A 281 -15.62 -24.23 -13.22
CA SER A 281 -15.48 -23.60 -14.54
C SER A 281 -16.67 -23.77 -15.49
N THR A 282 -17.45 -24.85 -15.38
CA THR A 282 -18.58 -25.15 -16.28
C THR A 282 -19.77 -24.21 -16.11
N GLN A 283 -19.85 -23.45 -15.01
CA GLN A 283 -20.92 -22.50 -14.73
C GLN A 283 -20.53 -21.04 -14.98
N TRP A 284 -19.30 -20.77 -15.40
CA TRP A 284 -18.84 -19.43 -15.74
C TRP A 284 -19.05 -19.17 -17.24
N GLU A 285 -19.70 -18.05 -17.57
CA GLU A 285 -20.02 -17.68 -18.94
C GLU A 285 -19.13 -16.53 -19.41
N ILE A 286 -18.62 -16.62 -20.65
CA ILE A 286 -17.92 -15.50 -21.29
C ILE A 286 -18.98 -14.51 -21.80
N LEU A 287 -19.05 -13.34 -21.19
CA LEU A 287 -19.95 -12.28 -21.62
C LEU A 287 -19.40 -11.50 -22.81
N ASN A 288 -18.08 -11.30 -22.84
CA ASN A 288 -17.42 -10.54 -23.88
C ASN A 288 -15.97 -11.01 -24.06
N GLY A 289 -15.48 -10.93 -25.30
CA GLY A 289 -14.12 -11.26 -25.66
C GLY A 289 -13.88 -12.74 -25.90
N LYS A 290 -12.62 -13.16 -25.84
CA LYS A 290 -12.17 -14.53 -26.13
C LYS A 290 -11.10 -14.96 -25.14
N GLY A 291 -11.21 -16.19 -24.65
CA GLY A 291 -10.27 -16.77 -23.69
C GLY A 291 -10.71 -18.18 -23.29
N THR A 292 -9.95 -18.77 -22.40
CA THR A 292 -10.18 -20.13 -21.90
C THR A 292 -10.52 -20.07 -20.42
N ILE A 293 -11.64 -20.70 -20.05
CA ILE A 293 -12.03 -20.95 -18.67
C ILE A 293 -11.77 -22.43 -18.37
N SER A 294 -10.97 -22.72 -17.36
CA SER A 294 -10.62 -24.10 -17.01
C SER A 294 -10.48 -24.29 -15.51
N LYS A 295 -10.51 -25.54 -15.05
CA LYS A 295 -10.14 -25.91 -13.68
C LYS A 295 -8.65 -26.22 -13.65
N SER A 296 -7.95 -25.79 -12.61
CA SER A 296 -6.55 -26.15 -12.36
C SER A 296 -6.40 -26.70 -10.94
N LYS A 297 -5.50 -27.67 -10.74
CA LYS A 297 -5.03 -28.03 -9.40
C LYS A 297 -3.66 -27.37 -9.19
N PRO A 298 -3.54 -26.38 -8.29
CA PRO A 298 -2.23 -25.84 -7.94
C PRO A 298 -1.45 -26.93 -7.19
N GLY A 299 -0.20 -27.18 -7.57
CA GLY A 299 0.61 -28.26 -6.98
C GLY A 299 0.92 -28.17 -5.48
N ASN A 300 0.41 -27.16 -4.76
CA ASN A 300 0.75 -26.85 -3.37
C ASN A 300 -0.46 -26.77 -2.41
N THR A 301 -1.68 -27.12 -2.84
CA THR A 301 -2.88 -27.06 -1.98
C THR A 301 -3.67 -28.37 -2.05
N TYR A 302 -4.06 -28.87 -0.88
CA TYR A 302 -4.86 -30.08 -0.71
C TYR A 302 -6.17 -29.98 -1.51
N ASP A 303 -6.29 -30.81 -2.55
CA ASP A 303 -7.48 -31.21 -3.31
C ASP A 303 -8.49 -30.20 -3.88
N GLN A 304 -8.36 -28.90 -3.66
CA GLN A 304 -9.29 -27.90 -4.19
C GLN A 304 -8.98 -27.49 -5.64
N LEU A 305 -10.02 -27.49 -6.48
CA LEU A 305 -9.97 -27.10 -7.89
C LEU A 305 -10.12 -25.57 -7.99
N VAL A 306 -9.13 -24.90 -8.58
CA VAL A 306 -9.15 -23.44 -8.74
C VAL A 306 -9.67 -23.04 -10.13
N LEU A 307 -10.31 -21.88 -10.21
CA LEU A 307 -10.75 -21.28 -11.47
C LEU A 307 -9.55 -20.64 -12.19
N LYS A 308 -9.21 -21.14 -13.37
CA LYS A 308 -8.19 -20.58 -14.24
C LYS A 308 -8.84 -19.83 -15.40
N LEU A 309 -8.50 -18.54 -15.52
CA LEU A 309 -8.81 -17.69 -16.65
C LEU A 309 -7.52 -17.42 -17.44
N GLU A 310 -7.56 -17.63 -18.75
CA GLU A 310 -6.41 -17.44 -19.63
C GLU A 310 -6.83 -16.78 -20.94
N THR A 311 -6.02 -15.83 -21.41
CA THR A 311 -6.27 -15.07 -22.65
C THR A 311 -5.01 -15.07 -23.51
N SER A 312 -5.21 -14.98 -24.83
CA SER A 312 -4.10 -14.81 -25.78
C SER A 312 -3.63 -13.34 -25.82
N PRO A 313 -2.49 -13.03 -26.48
CA PRO A 313 -1.98 -11.67 -26.57
C PRO A 313 -2.91 -10.65 -27.22
N GLU A 314 -3.84 -11.09 -28.06
CA GLU A 314 -4.75 -10.20 -28.79
C GLU A 314 -6.09 -10.00 -28.10
N ASN A 315 -6.48 -10.95 -27.26
CA ASN A 315 -7.83 -11.02 -26.72
C ASN A 315 -7.86 -10.64 -25.23
N GLU A 316 -8.91 -9.95 -24.83
CA GLU A 316 -9.32 -9.88 -23.43
C GLU A 316 -10.62 -10.68 -23.24
N MET A 317 -10.97 -10.95 -22.00
CA MET A 317 -12.15 -11.75 -21.65
C MET A 317 -12.84 -11.16 -20.42
N LEU A 318 -14.16 -11.06 -20.48
CA LEU A 318 -15.02 -10.77 -19.34
C LEU A 318 -15.88 -12.00 -19.09
N VAL A 319 -15.76 -12.59 -17.90
CA VAL A 319 -16.56 -13.73 -17.48
C VAL A 319 -17.50 -13.35 -16.36
N MET A 320 -18.64 -14.03 -16.29
CA MET A 320 -19.64 -13.84 -15.25
C MET A 320 -20.12 -15.18 -14.72
N ARG A 321 -20.41 -15.21 -13.42
CA ARG A 321 -21.22 -16.26 -12.80
C ARG A 321 -22.23 -15.65 -11.86
N THR A 322 -23.47 -16.11 -11.97
CA THR A 322 -24.56 -15.69 -11.09
C THR A 322 -24.53 -16.52 -9.81
N ILE A 323 -24.60 -15.83 -8.67
CA ILE A 323 -24.76 -16.43 -7.35
C ILE A 323 -26.19 -16.97 -7.25
N PRO A 324 -26.39 -18.26 -6.91
CA PRO A 324 -27.72 -18.83 -6.79
C PRO A 324 -28.57 -18.11 -5.74
N ASN A 325 -29.88 -18.16 -5.95
CA ASN A 325 -30.93 -17.59 -5.11
C ASN A 325 -31.02 -16.05 -5.13
N THR A 326 -32.23 -15.57 -4.87
CA THR A 326 -32.50 -14.15 -4.62
C THR A 326 -32.49 -13.89 -3.12
N VAL A 327 -31.94 -12.74 -2.72
CA VAL A 327 -31.86 -12.34 -1.33
C VAL A 327 -32.70 -11.10 -1.12
N LYS A 328 -33.60 -11.16 -0.13
CA LYS A 328 -34.41 -10.02 0.28
C LYS A 328 -33.63 -9.17 1.28
N VAL A 329 -33.39 -7.92 0.92
CA VAL A 329 -32.69 -6.92 1.71
C VAL A 329 -33.70 -5.92 2.26
N SER A 330 -33.87 -5.89 3.57
CA SER A 330 -34.91 -5.06 4.23
C SER A 330 -34.47 -3.61 4.47
N LYS A 331 -33.17 -3.40 4.70
CA LYS A 331 -32.51 -2.13 4.99
C LYS A 331 -31.24 -2.01 4.14
N PRO A 332 -30.69 -0.80 3.90
CA PRO A 332 -29.42 -0.70 3.22
C PRO A 332 -28.35 -1.54 3.93
N SER A 333 -27.68 -2.38 3.15
CA SER A 333 -26.73 -3.37 3.65
C SER A 333 -25.40 -3.23 2.94
N MET A 334 -24.33 -3.58 3.65
CA MET A 334 -23.01 -3.72 3.07
C MET A 334 -22.89 -5.10 2.44
N VAL A 335 -22.39 -5.14 1.21
CA VAL A 335 -21.90 -6.37 0.59
C VAL A 335 -20.39 -6.40 0.70
N VAL A 336 -19.87 -7.53 1.19
CA VAL A 336 -18.44 -7.77 1.37
C VAL A 336 -18.05 -8.90 0.45
N LEU A 337 -17.09 -8.65 -0.43
CA LEU A 337 -16.49 -9.66 -1.29
C LEU A 337 -15.07 -9.95 -0.79
N ILE A 338 -14.79 -11.20 -0.46
CA ILE A 338 -13.46 -11.72 -0.13
C ILE A 338 -13.11 -12.78 -1.18
N TRP A 339 -11.86 -12.78 -1.64
CA TRP A 339 -11.42 -13.75 -2.63
C TRP A 339 -9.92 -13.98 -2.53
N THR A 340 -9.49 -15.14 -3.01
CA THR A 340 -8.07 -15.39 -3.22
C THR A 340 -7.73 -15.37 -4.71
N VAL A 341 -6.55 -14.84 -5.02
CA VAL A 341 -6.08 -14.74 -6.40
C VAL A 341 -4.59 -15.01 -6.48
N LYS A 342 -4.18 -15.76 -7.49
CA LYS A 342 -2.78 -16.00 -7.84
C LYS A 342 -2.55 -15.60 -9.29
N MET A 343 -1.54 -14.76 -9.50
CA MET A 343 -1.13 -14.29 -10.83
C MET A 343 0.32 -13.79 -10.80
N ASN A 344 0.86 -13.43 -11.96
CA ASN A 344 2.14 -12.77 -12.06
C ASN A 344 2.05 -11.32 -11.54
N TYR A 345 2.83 -10.98 -10.52
CA TYR A 345 2.79 -9.69 -9.82
C TYR A 345 2.99 -8.45 -10.71
N LYS A 346 3.55 -8.62 -11.92
CA LYS A 346 3.76 -7.53 -12.89
C LYS A 346 2.49 -7.15 -13.66
N GLU A 347 1.47 -8.00 -13.64
CA GLU A 347 0.25 -7.79 -14.41
C GLU A 347 -0.77 -6.92 -13.67
N LEU A 348 -1.59 -6.20 -14.41
CA LEU A 348 -2.70 -5.42 -13.84
C LEU A 348 -3.82 -6.38 -13.39
N ILE A 349 -4.23 -6.31 -12.11
CA ILE A 349 -5.43 -7.02 -11.64
C ILE A 349 -6.62 -6.09 -11.73
N ASN A 350 -7.61 -6.52 -12.51
CA ASN A 350 -8.96 -6.00 -12.39
C ASN A 350 -9.59 -6.56 -11.11
N GLN A 351 -10.13 -5.69 -10.27
CA GLN A 351 -10.91 -6.14 -9.12
C GLN A 351 -12.18 -6.82 -9.63
N PRO A 352 -12.61 -7.95 -9.02
CA PRO A 352 -13.91 -8.51 -9.31
C PRO A 352 -15.00 -7.46 -9.14
N ALA A 353 -15.90 -7.38 -10.10
CA ALA A 353 -17.08 -6.53 -10.02
C ALA A 353 -18.27 -7.34 -9.56
N LEU A 354 -19.20 -6.69 -8.85
CA LEU A 354 -20.44 -7.30 -8.42
C LEU A 354 -21.60 -6.62 -9.16
N LEU A 355 -22.35 -7.40 -9.92
CA LEU A 355 -23.57 -6.98 -10.58
C LEU A 355 -24.75 -7.43 -9.74
N VAL A 356 -25.73 -6.54 -9.60
CA VAL A 356 -26.96 -6.79 -8.88
C VAL A 356 -28.13 -6.60 -9.83
N LYS A 357 -28.98 -7.62 -9.92
CA LYS A 357 -30.26 -7.57 -10.59
C LYS A 357 -31.35 -7.31 -9.57
N LEU A 358 -32.02 -6.16 -9.64
CA LEU A 358 -33.19 -5.85 -8.84
C LEU A 358 -34.42 -6.53 -9.43
N THR A 359 -35.09 -7.35 -8.64
CA THR A 359 -36.32 -8.06 -9.04
C THR A 359 -37.55 -7.24 -8.61
N SER A 360 -37.95 -6.26 -9.43
CA SER A 360 -39.18 -5.46 -9.26
C SER A 360 -39.50 -4.71 -10.56
N PRO A 361 -40.78 -4.54 -10.97
CA PRO A 361 -41.43 -5.04 -12.20
C PRO A 361 -40.68 -4.94 -13.55
N LYS A 362 -39.54 -4.26 -13.65
CA LYS A 362 -38.59 -4.34 -14.76
C LYS A 362 -37.23 -4.76 -14.24
N ASP A 363 -36.66 -5.80 -14.84
CA ASP A 363 -35.31 -6.23 -14.53
C ASP A 363 -34.33 -5.07 -14.74
N GLN A 364 -33.82 -4.51 -13.63
CA GLN A 364 -32.83 -3.46 -13.64
C GLN A 364 -31.51 -4.01 -13.10
N TYR A 365 -30.46 -3.87 -13.91
CA TYR A 365 -29.11 -4.23 -13.52
C TYR A 365 -28.39 -3.00 -12.97
N MET A 366 -27.69 -3.19 -11.86
CA MET A 366 -26.86 -2.19 -11.22
C MET A 366 -25.52 -2.83 -10.88
N GLN A 367 -24.42 -2.25 -11.39
CA GLN A 367 -23.10 -2.61 -10.88
C GLN A 367 -22.89 -1.94 -9.53
N VAL A 368 -22.62 -2.72 -8.50
CA VAL A 368 -22.31 -2.20 -7.17
C VAL A 368 -20.98 -1.47 -7.23
N ALA A 369 -20.94 -0.25 -6.69
CA ALA A 369 -19.71 0.52 -6.52
C ALA A 369 -18.85 -0.12 -5.42
N MET A 370 -18.14 -1.19 -5.78
CA MET A 370 -17.21 -1.89 -4.89
C MET A 370 -15.91 -1.11 -4.76
N GLY A 371 -15.32 -1.10 -3.57
CA GLY A 371 -13.98 -0.56 -3.34
C GLY A 371 -13.14 -1.46 -2.45
N ARG A 372 -11.91 -1.77 -2.91
CA ARG A 372 -10.95 -2.60 -2.18
C ARG A 372 -10.46 -1.88 -0.93
N ILE A 373 -10.75 -2.46 0.23
CA ILE A 373 -10.28 -1.93 1.51
C ILE A 373 -8.82 -2.30 1.73
N ASN A 374 -8.12 -1.47 2.52
CA ASN A 374 -6.77 -1.74 2.99
C ASN A 374 -5.81 -2.17 1.88
N SER A 375 -5.84 -1.51 0.72
CA SER A 375 -5.02 -1.85 -0.45
C SER A 375 -3.51 -1.92 -0.16
N GLY A 376 -3.07 -1.26 0.91
CA GLY A 376 -1.72 -1.30 1.45
C GLY A 376 -1.35 -2.43 2.41
N MET A 377 -2.34 -3.20 2.87
CA MET A 377 -2.15 -4.34 3.78
C MET A 377 -2.45 -5.64 3.03
N ASN A 378 -1.54 -6.04 2.14
CA ASN A 378 -1.68 -7.32 1.44
C ASN A 378 -1.57 -8.50 2.42
N VAL A 379 -2.46 -9.48 2.27
CA VAL A 379 -2.49 -10.73 3.03
C VAL A 379 -2.21 -11.88 2.06
N TYR A 380 -1.35 -12.82 2.49
CA TYR A 380 -0.96 -13.98 1.71
C TYR A 380 -1.36 -15.26 2.43
N LEU A 381 -1.77 -16.26 1.66
CA LEU A 381 -1.96 -17.64 2.11
C LEU A 381 -0.78 -18.47 1.59
N GLY A 382 -0.04 -19.11 2.49
CA GLY A 382 1.17 -19.91 2.20
C GLY A 382 2.28 -19.80 3.27
N ASP A 383 3.15 -20.81 3.35
CA ASP A 383 4.10 -21.00 4.46
C ASP A 383 5.41 -20.20 4.38
N THR A 384 5.76 -19.56 3.26
CA THR A 384 7.04 -18.84 3.17
C THR A 384 7.03 -17.62 2.25
N PHE A 385 7.58 -16.50 2.74
CA PHE A 385 7.76 -15.24 1.99
C PHE A 385 8.72 -15.34 0.78
N ARG A 386 9.45 -16.45 0.64
CA ARG A 386 10.53 -16.63 -0.34
C ARG A 386 10.09 -17.26 -1.67
N THR A 387 8.88 -17.79 -1.77
CA THR A 387 8.41 -18.45 -3.01
C THR A 387 7.46 -17.55 -3.78
N SER A 388 7.63 -17.49 -5.10
CA SER A 388 6.79 -16.76 -6.07
C SER A 388 5.36 -17.31 -6.21
N SER A 389 4.91 -18.13 -5.25
CA SER A 389 3.71 -18.95 -5.31
C SER A 389 2.59 -18.48 -4.37
N ASN A 390 2.62 -17.24 -3.90
CA ASN A 390 1.71 -16.79 -2.85
C ASN A 390 0.34 -16.39 -3.40
N TRP A 391 -0.72 -16.94 -2.81
CA TRP A 391 -2.09 -16.54 -3.05
C TRP A 391 -2.38 -15.24 -2.30
N PHE A 392 -2.92 -14.24 -2.99
CA PHE A 392 -3.34 -12.98 -2.39
C PHE A 392 -4.76 -13.11 -1.87
N LEU A 393 -4.95 -12.94 -0.56
CA LEU A 393 -6.26 -12.79 0.05
C LEU A 393 -6.66 -11.31 0.03
N ARG A 394 -7.80 -11.01 -0.59
CA ARG A 394 -8.29 -9.64 -0.81
C ARG A 394 -9.71 -9.48 -0.33
N SER A 395 -10.09 -8.23 -0.07
CA SER A 395 -11.43 -7.85 0.34
C SER A 395 -11.85 -6.53 -0.30
N ALA A 396 -13.12 -6.43 -0.65
CA ALA A 396 -13.76 -5.23 -1.17
C ALA A 396 -15.16 -5.10 -0.57
N ILE A 397 -15.62 -3.87 -0.43
CA ILE A 397 -16.95 -3.58 0.11
C ILE A 397 -17.74 -2.69 -0.85
N GLY A 398 -19.06 -2.85 -0.82
CA GLY A 398 -20.00 -2.00 -1.50
C GLY A 398 -21.28 -1.89 -0.69
N ILE A 399 -22.19 -0.99 -1.10
CA ILE A 399 -23.51 -0.85 -0.46
C ILE A 399 -24.59 -1.24 -1.45
N VAL A 400 -25.58 -1.99 -0.97
CA VAL A 400 -26.80 -2.32 -1.70
C VAL A 400 -28.02 -1.72 -1.00
N PRO A 401 -28.96 -1.12 -1.75
CA PRO A 401 -30.20 -0.60 -1.20
C PRO A 401 -31.18 -1.74 -0.82
N PRO A 402 -32.26 -1.46 -0.09
CA PRO A 402 -33.36 -2.40 0.11
C PRO A 402 -33.94 -2.92 -1.21
N GLY A 403 -34.38 -4.18 -1.22
CA GLY A 403 -34.97 -4.82 -2.39
C GLY A 403 -34.69 -6.32 -2.46
N ASN A 404 -35.25 -6.97 -3.49
CA ASN A 404 -34.89 -8.34 -3.85
C ASN A 404 -33.76 -8.30 -4.86
N HIS A 405 -32.65 -8.94 -4.51
CA HIS A 405 -31.41 -8.87 -5.29
C HIS A 405 -30.96 -10.26 -5.70
N SER A 406 -30.60 -10.41 -6.97
CA SER A 406 -29.75 -11.50 -7.45
C SER A 406 -28.37 -10.94 -7.76
N PHE A 407 -27.32 -11.64 -7.31
CA PHE A 407 -25.94 -11.18 -7.41
C PHE A 407 -25.19 -11.98 -8.48
N SER A 408 -24.31 -11.33 -9.23
CA SER A 408 -23.38 -11.98 -10.15
C SER A 408 -21.98 -11.40 -9.98
N ILE A 409 -20.96 -12.26 -10.01
CA ILE A 409 -19.55 -11.86 -9.99
C ILE A 409 -19.06 -11.75 -11.42
N LEU A 410 -18.43 -10.62 -11.75
CA LEU A 410 -17.74 -10.42 -13.03
C LEU A 410 -16.23 -10.36 -12.82
N LEU A 411 -15.50 -11.11 -13.65
CA LEU A 411 -14.04 -11.14 -13.64
C LEU A 411 -13.53 -10.74 -15.02
N LYS A 412 -12.59 -9.79 -15.06
CA LYS A 412 -11.92 -9.37 -16.29
C LYS A 412 -10.50 -9.94 -16.35
N CYS A 413 -10.21 -10.68 -17.41
CA CYS A 413 -8.87 -11.15 -17.77
C CYS A 413 -8.34 -10.28 -18.92
N ASN A 414 -7.24 -9.56 -18.68
CA ASN A 414 -6.62 -8.69 -19.69
C ASN A 414 -5.90 -9.51 -20.76
N LYS A 415 -5.34 -8.87 -21.77
CA LYS A 415 -4.52 -9.52 -22.82
C LYS A 415 -3.28 -10.21 -22.24
N ASN A 416 -2.96 -11.39 -22.79
CA ASN A 416 -1.80 -12.20 -22.39
C ASN A 416 -1.73 -12.46 -20.87
N GLN A 417 -2.88 -12.72 -20.23
CA GLN A 417 -2.99 -12.83 -18.79
C GLN A 417 -3.46 -14.22 -18.39
N THR A 418 -2.83 -14.79 -17.36
CA THR A 418 -3.28 -16.01 -16.70
C THR A 418 -3.53 -15.73 -15.23
N ILE A 419 -4.79 -15.81 -14.82
CA ILE A 419 -5.22 -15.55 -13.45
C ILE A 419 -5.87 -16.79 -12.88
N LEU A 420 -5.48 -17.15 -11.66
CA LEU A 420 -6.11 -18.19 -10.87
C LEU A 420 -6.92 -17.53 -9.75
N TYR A 421 -8.19 -17.89 -9.65
CA TYR A 421 -9.07 -17.50 -8.55
C TYR A 421 -9.46 -18.71 -7.74
N ASP A 422 -9.58 -18.51 -6.44
CA ASP A 422 -10.02 -19.55 -5.52
C ASP A 422 -10.84 -18.95 -4.37
N GLU A 423 -11.78 -19.74 -3.87
CA GLU A 423 -12.57 -19.50 -2.66
C GLU A 423 -13.15 -18.07 -2.55
N PHE A 424 -14.09 -17.73 -3.43
CA PHE A 424 -14.87 -16.50 -3.32
C PHE A 424 -15.84 -16.59 -2.13
N ARG A 425 -15.82 -15.58 -1.26
CA ARG A 425 -16.81 -15.39 -0.20
C ARG A 425 -17.55 -14.07 -0.40
N VAL A 426 -18.87 -14.13 -0.51
CA VAL A 426 -19.72 -12.92 -0.54
C VAL A 426 -20.60 -12.94 0.69
N PHE A 427 -20.53 -11.88 1.48
CA PHE A 427 -21.38 -11.68 2.64
C PHE A 427 -22.27 -10.47 2.44
N LEU A 428 -23.50 -10.57 2.91
CA LEU A 428 -24.39 -9.45 3.08
C LEU A 428 -24.54 -9.17 4.57
N ILE A 429 -24.31 -7.93 4.99
CA ILE A 429 -24.38 -7.53 6.40
C ILE A 429 -25.14 -6.21 6.55
N GLU A 430 -26.15 -6.18 7.42
CA GLU A 430 -26.96 -4.97 7.63
C GLU A 430 -26.13 -3.89 8.34
N LEU A 431 -26.28 -2.65 7.89
CA LEU A 431 -25.64 -1.52 8.56
C LEU A 431 -26.32 -1.26 9.92
N ALA A 432 -25.50 -1.01 10.94
CA ALA A 432 -25.97 -0.76 12.29
C ALA A 432 -26.47 0.68 12.40
N ASP A 433 -27.73 0.84 12.75
CA ASP A 433 -28.29 2.12 13.18
C ASP A 433 -28.49 2.04 14.70
N LYS A 434 -27.89 2.96 15.49
CA LYS A 434 -28.32 3.13 16.89
C LYS A 434 -29.75 3.64 16.82
N LYS A 435 -30.70 2.79 17.20
CA LYS A 435 -31.96 3.28 17.72
C LYS A 435 -31.74 3.91 19.09
#